data_AF-A0A6V7KZM8-F1
#
_entry.id   AF-A0A6V7KZM8-F1
#
_cell.length_a   1.000
_cell.length_b   1.000
_cell.length_c   1.000
_cell.angle_alpha   90.00
_cell.angle_beta   90.00
_cell.angle_gamma   90.00
#
_symmetry.space_group_name_H-M   'P 1'
#
loop_
_entity.id
_entity.type
_entity.pdbx_description
1 polymer ?
#
loop_
_entity_poly.entity_id
_entity_poly.type
_entity_poly.pdbx_seq_one_letter_code
_entity_poly.pdbx_strand_id
1 'polypeptide(L)' 'ELIEKRCQLMKSFNEFREKRIEEWNGQKKRRLELRCGIDTDTLDSDTKNVEEEEVEFFVKEETFIVDGK' A
#
# COMPACT_ATOMS: atom_id res chain seq x y z
N GLU A 1 -11.15 -10.83 30.39
CA GLU A 1 -9.68 -10.92 30.26
C GLU A 1 -9.13 -10.86 28.83
N LEU A 2 -9.27 -11.87 27.96
CA LEU A 2 -8.57 -11.86 26.64
C LEU A 2 -9.09 -10.78 25.67
N ILE A 3 -10.42 -10.59 25.62
CA ILE A 3 -11.06 -9.57 24.76
C ILE A 3 -10.68 -8.17 25.22
N GLU A 4 -10.66 -7.92 26.53
CA GLU A 4 -10.24 -6.63 27.09
C GLU A 4 -8.78 -6.31 26.74
N LYS A 5 -7.87 -7.29 26.81
CA LYS A 5 -6.48 -7.13 26.38
C LYS A 5 -6.38 -6.76 24.89
N ARG A 6 -7.15 -7.41 24.01
CA ARG A 6 -7.20 -7.07 22.58
C ARG A 6 -7.75 -5.67 22.34
N CYS A 7 -8.81 -5.29 23.05
CA CYS A 7 -9.38 -3.94 22.96
C CYS A 7 -8.38 -2.87 23.43
N GLN A 8 -7.64 -3.11 24.51
CA GLN A 8 -6.61 -2.20 24.99
C GLN A 8 -5.46 -2.05 23.99
N LEU A 9 -4.96 -3.15 23.42
CA LEU A 9 -3.93 -3.11 22.38
C LEU A 9 -4.39 -2.32 21.16
N MET A 10 -5.63 -2.56 20.69
CA MET A 10 -6.21 -1.83 19.57
C MET A 10 -6.29 -0.31 19.85
N LYS A 11 -6.72 0.07 21.04
CA LYS A 11 -6.78 1.48 21.46
C LYS A 11 -5.39 2.11 21.49
N SER A 12 -4.42 1.48 22.15
CA SER A 12 -3.05 1.99 22.21
C SER A 12 -2.42 2.14 20.82
N PHE A 13 -2.72 1.21 19.91
CA PHE A 13 -2.23 1.28 18.54
C PHE A 13 -2.87 2.44 17.77
N ASN A 14 -4.19 2.62 17.91
CA ASN A 14 -4.91 3.71 17.26
C ASN A 14 -4.43 5.07 17.77
N GLU A 15 -4.29 5.25 19.08
CA GLU A 15 -3.75 6.48 19.69
C GLU A 15 -2.33 6.78 19.18
N PHE A 16 -1.46 5.77 19.14
CA PHE A 16 -0.12 5.90 18.57
C PHE A 16 -0.17 6.31 17.08
N ARG A 17 -1.01 5.63 16.30
CA ARG A 17 -1.16 5.88 14.86
C ARG A 17 -1.64 7.30 14.59
N GLU A 18 -2.65 7.76 15.31
CA GLU A 18 -3.21 9.11 15.16
C GLU A 18 -2.16 10.18 15.48
N LYS A 19 -1.44 10.02 16.60
CA LYS A 19 -0.34 10.92 16.96
C LYS A 19 0.73 10.99 15.88
N ARG A 20 1.13 9.85 15.31
CA ARG A 20 2.14 9.80 14.24
C ARG A 20 1.64 10.42 12.94
N ILE A 21 0.38 10.23 12.60
CA ILE A 21 -0.24 10.87 11.43
C ILE A 21 -0.26 12.39 11.60
N GLU A 22 -0.64 12.88 12.78
CA GLU A 22 -0.65 14.32 13.07
C GLU A 22 0.76 14.92 13.00
N GLU A 23 1.75 14.30 13.65
CA GLU A 23 3.16 14.70 13.57
C GLU A 23 3.67 14.71 12.12
N TRP A 24 3.34 13.68 11.34
CA TRP A 24 3.71 13.58 9.93
C TRP A 24 3.06 14.68 9.10
N ASN A 25 1.76 14.92 9.26
CA ASN A 25 1.06 15.96 8.51
C ASN A 25 1.57 17.36 8.85
N GLY A 26 1.82 17.63 10.15
CA GLY A 26 2.39 18.90 10.60
C GLY A 26 3.78 19.18 10.02
N GLN A 27 4.57 18.14 9.76
CA GLN A 27 5.91 18.26 9.17
C GLN A 27 5.90 18.31 7.62
N LYS A 28 4.75 18.19 6.95
CA LYS A 28 4.67 18.11 5.48
C LYS A 28 5.37 19.28 4.79
N LYS A 29 5.13 20.50 5.25
CA LYS A 29 5.78 21.70 4.70
C LYS A 29 7.30 21.59 4.76
N ARG A 30 7.85 21.20 5.92
CA ARG A 30 9.29 21.06 6.11
C ARG A 30 9.88 19.95 5.24
N ARG A 31 9.18 18.82 5.09
CA ARG A 31 9.62 17.73 4.19
C ARG A 31 9.69 18.19 2.74
N LEU A 32 8.70 18.94 2.27
CA LEU A 32 8.69 19.49 0.91
C LEU A 32 9.87 20.45 0.70
N GLU A 33 10.13 21.36 1.64
CA GLU A 33 11.29 22.26 1.58
C GLU A 33 12.61 21.49 1.46
N LEU A 34 12.77 20.42 2.25
CA LEU A 34 13.98 19.57 2.23
C LEU A 34 14.10 18.73 0.96
N ARG A 35 13.01 18.52 0.23
CA ARG A 35 12.96 17.75 -1.03
C ARG A 35 12.81 18.63 -2.26
N CYS A 36 13.23 19.90 -2.18
CA CYS A 36 13.16 20.84 -3.29
C CYS A 36 11.74 20.99 -3.89
N GLY A 37 10.71 20.87 -3.06
CA GLY A 37 9.31 20.95 -3.48
C GLY A 37 8.73 19.65 -4.06
N ILE A 38 9.49 18.55 -4.08
CA ILE A 38 9.02 17.25 -4.56
C ILE A 38 8.26 16.55 -3.42
N ASP A 39 6.95 16.34 -3.62
CA ASP A 39 6.13 15.53 -2.71
C ASP A 39 6.42 14.07 -2.98
N THR A 40 7.02 13.37 -2.02
CA THR A 40 7.31 11.93 -2.10
C THR A 40 6.49 11.13 -1.08
N ASP A 41 5.42 11.72 -0.54
CA ASP A 41 4.59 11.07 0.46
C ASP A 41 3.55 10.12 -0.18
N THR A 42 3.39 10.15 -1.52
CA THR A 42 2.51 9.29 -2.30
C THR A 42 3.29 8.41 -3.28
N LEU A 43 2.75 7.24 -3.64
CA LEU A 43 3.33 6.35 -4.65
C LEU A 43 3.33 7.01 -6.05
N ASP A 44 2.34 7.86 -6.33
CA ASP A 44 2.23 8.59 -7.60
C ASP A 44 3.30 9.67 -7.78
N SER A 45 4.14 9.92 -6.76
CA SER A 45 5.19 10.94 -6.82
C SER A 45 6.30 10.62 -7.81
N ASP A 46 6.52 9.35 -8.10
CA ASP A 46 7.56 8.87 -8.99
C ASP A 46 6.97 8.06 -10.14
N THR A 47 6.28 8.75 -11.05
CA THR A 47 5.67 8.15 -12.25
C THR A 47 6.67 7.51 -13.22
N LYS A 48 7.98 7.59 -12.93
CA LYS A 48 9.05 6.98 -13.74
C LYS A 48 9.62 5.70 -13.13
N ASN A 49 9.48 5.49 -11.82
CA ASN A 49 9.98 4.30 -11.11
C ASN A 49 8.84 3.36 -10.65
N VAL A 50 7.63 3.53 -11.16
CA VAL A 50 6.53 2.57 -10.99
C VAL A 50 6.53 1.64 -12.21
N GLU A 51 6.84 0.36 -12.00
CA GLU A 51 6.65 -0.70 -12.99
C GLU A 51 5.27 -1.34 -12.75
N GLU A 52 4.42 -1.34 -13.78
CA GLU A 52 3.16 -2.09 -13.76
C GLU A 52 3.48 -3.58 -14.00
N GLU A 53 3.14 -4.44 -13.04
CA GLU A 53 3.28 -5.89 -13.17
C GLU A 53 1.93 -6.51 -13.56
N GLU A 54 1.89 -7.21 -14.69
CA GLU A 54 0.74 -8.01 -15.09
C GLU A 54 0.92 -9.45 -14.59
N VAL A 55 0.00 -9.91 -13.73
CA VAL A 55 -0.03 -11.30 -13.25
C VAL A 55 -1.07 -12.08 -14.05
N GLU A 56 -0.61 -12.92 -14.97
CA GLU A 56 -1.48 -13.81 -15.74
C GLU A 56 -1.73 -15.13 -14.99
N PHE A 57 -2.99 -15.54 -14.92
CA PHE A 57 -3.40 -16.81 -14.33
C PHE A 57 -3.86 -17.78 -15.42
N PHE A 58 -3.31 -18.99 -15.40
CA PHE A 58 -3.79 -20.06 -16.24
C PHE A 58 -5.15 -20.55 -15.74
N VAL A 59 -6.22 -20.29 -16.50
CA VAL A 59 -7.60 -20.65 -16.11
C VAL A 59 -7.95 -22.08 -16.49
N LYS A 60 -7.66 -22.51 -17.73
CA LYS A 60 -8.02 -23.83 -18.24
C LYS A 60 -7.30 -24.17 -19.54
N GLU A 61 -6.94 -25.44 -19.70
CA GLU A 61 -6.58 -26.05 -20.99
C GLU A 61 -7.66 -27.03 -21.43
N GLU A 62 -7.96 -27.09 -22.73
CA GLU A 62 -8.78 -28.13 -23.32
C GLU A 62 -8.07 -28.74 -24.53
N THR A 63 -8.02 -30.07 -24.59
CA THR A 63 -7.41 -30.82 -25.70
C THR A 63 -8.51 -31.56 -26.48
N PHE A 64 -8.50 -31.42 -27.80
CA PHE A 64 -9.44 -32.09 -28.69
C PHE A 64 -8.68 -32.98 -29.68
N ILE A 65 -9.16 -34.21 -29.83
CA ILE A 65 -8.68 -35.12 -30.88
C ILE A 65 -9.42 -34.75 -32.17
N VAL A 66 -8.66 -34.32 -33.18
CA VAL A 66 -9.21 -34.04 -34.52
C VAL A 66 -8.97 -35.27 -35.39
N ASP A 67 -10.03 -36.04 -35.66
CA ASP A 67 -9.99 -37.11 -36.65
C ASP A 67 -10.01 -36.48 -38.06
N GLY A 68 -8.89 -36.59 -38.77
CA GLY A 68 -8.80 -36.23 -40.18
C GLY A 68 -9.59 -37.21 -41.04
N LYS A 69 -10.53 -36.70 -41.83
CA LYS A 69 -11.06 -37.39 -43.01
C LYS A 69 -10.50 -36.75 -44.26
#